data_AF-T0SU74-F1
#
_entry.id   AF-T0SU74-F1
#
_cell.length_a   1.000
_cell.length_b   1.000
_cell.length_c   1.000
_cell.angle_alpha   90.00
_cell.angle_beta   90.00
_cell.angle_gamma   90.00
#
_symmetry.space_group_name_H-M   'P 1'
#
loop_
_entity.id
_entity.type
_entity.pdbx_description
1 polymer ?
#
loop_
_entity_poly.entity_id
_entity_poly.type
_entity_poly.pdbx_seq_one_letter_code
_entity_poly.pdbx_strand_id
1 'polypeptide(L)'
;MSNTENELSYTNSNGENVFTSAYLKKRGTCCKTNCLHCPYGFTLKNFSIEIQEILPKNLKLANEIIRDTKPVEQSAVAMSLLASAFGKKDQIRIHHITAENLNDFAFGQFKGEICAVIEFSNKLSESSRYGNSGRTVKELFLKKEFQDQGLGIEHVKL
;
A
#
# COMPACT_ATOMS: atom_id res chain seq x y z
N MET A 1 -13.67 1.44 23.19
CA MET A 1 -12.61 2.39 22.78
C MET A 1 -11.72 1.62 21.83
N SER A 2 -11.77 1.91 20.53
CA SER A 2 -11.00 1.18 19.52
C SER A 2 -9.52 1.54 19.63
N ASN A 3 -8.76 0.68 20.32
CA ASN A 3 -7.30 0.72 20.33
C ASN A 3 -6.78 0.23 18.98
N THR A 4 -6.83 1.08 17.96
CA THR A 4 -5.97 0.93 16.79
C THR A 4 -4.68 1.69 17.12
N GLU A 5 -3.83 1.08 17.94
CA GLU A 5 -2.49 1.62 18.20
C GLU A 5 -1.70 1.51 16.89
N ASN A 6 -1.66 2.58 16.11
CA ASN A 6 -0.61 2.74 15.11
C ASN A 6 0.70 2.88 15.88
N GLU A 7 1.62 1.94 15.61
CA GLU A 7 2.95 1.95 16.23
C GLU A 7 3.58 3.33 16.03
N LEU A 8 4.15 3.88 17.10
CA LEU A 8 4.79 5.20 17.07
C LEU A 8 6.07 5.21 16.20
N SER A 9 6.61 4.03 15.93
CA SER A 9 7.79 3.85 15.10
C SER A 9 7.88 2.43 14.56
N TYR A 10 8.64 2.23 13.48
CA TYR A 10 8.96 0.92 12.93
C TYR A 10 10.44 0.87 12.50
N THR A 11 10.97 -0.33 12.32
CA THR A 11 12.30 -0.54 11.74
C THR A 11 12.18 -0.74 10.23
N ASN A 12 12.82 0.11 9.43
CA ASN A 12 12.80 -0.04 7.97
C ASN A 12 13.76 -1.14 7.49
N SER A 13 13.78 -1.40 6.18
CA SER A 13 14.68 -2.40 5.57
C SER A 13 16.17 -2.11 5.76
N ASN A 14 16.53 -0.88 6.08
CA ASN A 14 17.91 -0.46 6.35
C ASN A 14 18.29 -0.65 7.83
N GLY A 15 17.37 -1.12 8.68
CA GLY A 15 17.58 -1.26 10.12
C GLY A 15 17.43 0.05 10.90
N GLU A 16 16.90 1.10 10.28
CA GLU A 16 16.73 2.41 10.90
C GLU A 16 15.36 2.50 11.59
N ASN A 17 15.33 3.17 12.74
CA ASN A 17 14.11 3.45 13.47
C ASN A 17 13.42 4.69 12.87
N VAL A 18 12.21 4.51 12.32
CA VAL A 18 11.44 5.53 11.60
C VAL A 18 10.18 5.87 12.38
N PHE A 19 9.98 7.16 12.69
CA PHE A 19 8.78 7.65 13.36
C PHE A 19 7.57 7.76 12.42
N THR A 20 6.43 7.25 12.86
CA THR A 20 5.18 7.29 12.09
C THR A 20 4.43 8.63 12.24
N SER A 21 3.36 8.77 11.47
CA SER A 21 2.46 9.92 11.53
C SER A 21 1.83 10.08 12.92
N ALA A 22 1.54 8.97 13.59
CA ALA A 22 1.02 8.93 14.96
C ALA A 22 1.99 9.58 15.96
N TYR A 23 3.28 9.23 15.89
CA TYR A 23 4.31 9.85 16.73
C TYR A 23 4.46 11.34 16.43
N LEU A 24 4.56 11.70 15.15
CA LEU A 24 4.75 13.10 14.74
C LEU A 24 3.54 13.96 15.11
N LYS A 25 2.33 13.40 15.09
CA LYS A 25 1.11 14.05 15.56
C LYS A 25 1.14 14.25 17.08
N LYS A 26 1.59 13.25 17.84
CA LYS A 26 1.78 13.33 19.31
C LYS A 26 2.84 14.38 19.70
N ARG A 27 3.89 14.56 18.89
CA ARG A 27 4.88 15.64 19.06
C ARG A 27 4.25 17.04 18.98
N GLY A 28 3.11 17.18 18.29
CA GLY A 28 2.29 18.40 18.31
C GLY A 28 2.79 19.55 17.43
N THR A 29 3.91 19.40 16.71
CA THR A 29 4.44 20.45 15.82
C THR A 29 5.05 19.89 14.53
N CYS A 30 4.85 20.64 13.44
CA CYS A 30 5.42 20.34 12.13
C CYS A 30 6.88 20.82 12.05
N CYS A 31 7.79 19.92 11.66
CA CYS A 31 9.21 20.27 11.50
C CYS A 31 9.51 21.09 10.25
N LYS A 32 8.57 21.15 9.27
CA LYS A 32 8.73 21.86 7.99
C LYS A 32 9.93 21.40 7.14
N THR A 33 10.38 20.16 7.32
CA THR A 33 11.51 19.56 6.57
C THR A 33 11.08 18.45 5.61
N ASN A 34 9.79 18.40 5.23
CA ASN A 34 9.24 17.33 4.38
C ASN A 34 9.48 15.91 4.95
N CYS A 35 9.32 15.69 6.25
CA CYS A 35 9.50 14.36 6.85
C CYS A 35 8.60 13.30 6.18
N LEU A 36 9.09 12.04 6.15
CA LEU A 36 8.42 10.92 5.47
C LEU A 36 6.96 10.76 5.92
N HIS A 37 6.72 10.76 7.23
CA HIS A 37 5.39 10.52 7.80
C HIS A 37 4.62 11.77 8.22
N CYS A 38 4.71 12.87 7.46
CA CYS A 38 4.15 14.16 7.88
C CYS A 38 2.60 14.11 8.04
N PRO A 39 2.05 14.28 9.27
CA PRO A 39 0.60 14.25 9.46
C PRO A 39 -0.09 15.60 9.14
N TYR A 40 0.68 16.63 8.76
CA TYR A 40 0.20 18.00 8.56
C TYR A 40 0.10 18.39 7.07
N GLY A 41 0.28 17.43 6.16
CA GLY A 41 0.23 17.66 4.71
C GLY A 41 1.37 18.53 4.15
N PHE A 42 2.39 18.88 4.95
CA PHE A 42 3.51 19.70 4.45
C PHE A 42 4.30 18.97 3.37
N THR A 43 4.58 17.68 3.56
CA THR A 43 5.31 16.86 2.59
C THR A 43 4.49 16.64 1.31
N LEU A 44 3.17 16.43 1.41
CA LEU A 44 2.29 16.17 0.27
C LEU A 44 2.20 17.34 -0.73
N LYS A 45 2.52 18.56 -0.29
CA LYS A 45 2.60 19.74 -1.19
C LYS A 45 3.78 19.68 -2.14
N ASN A 46 4.83 18.95 -1.79
CA ASN A 46 6.12 18.97 -2.48
C ASN A 46 6.49 17.61 -3.07
N PHE A 47 5.79 16.54 -2.69
CA PHE A 47 6.11 15.17 -3.08
C PHE A 47 4.85 14.42 -3.50
N SER A 48 5.01 13.60 -4.53
CA SER A 48 3.99 12.69 -5.05
C SER A 48 4.47 11.24 -4.88
N ILE A 49 3.55 10.29 -5.03
CA ILE A 49 3.84 8.87 -5.16
C ILE A 49 4.29 8.64 -6.61
N GLU A 50 5.54 8.21 -6.77
CA GLU A 50 6.11 7.82 -8.06
C GLU A 50 5.81 6.33 -8.31
N ILE A 51 5.57 5.97 -9.58
CA ILE A 51 5.24 4.59 -9.97
C ILE A 51 6.55 3.82 -10.21
N GLN A 52 6.67 2.66 -9.57
CA GLN A 52 7.80 1.75 -9.74
C GLN A 52 7.31 0.36 -10.16
N GLU A 53 7.94 -0.23 -11.18
CA GLU A 53 7.61 -1.58 -11.65
C GLU A 53 7.79 -2.64 -10.56
N ILE A 54 6.86 -3.60 -10.49
CA ILE A 54 7.01 -4.80 -9.66
C ILE A 54 7.70 -5.87 -10.51
N LEU A 55 8.89 -6.30 -10.07
CA LEU A 55 9.58 -7.43 -10.67
C LEU A 55 9.11 -8.76 -10.05
N PRO A 56 9.22 -9.90 -10.74
CA PRO A 56 8.82 -11.21 -10.19
C PRO A 56 9.42 -11.53 -8.81
N LYS A 57 10.68 -11.12 -8.57
CA LYS A 57 11.36 -11.28 -7.28
C LYS A 57 10.69 -10.52 -6.12
N ASN A 58 9.89 -9.51 -6.42
CA ASN A 58 9.20 -8.65 -5.46
C ASN A 58 7.70 -9.00 -5.30
N LEU A 59 7.20 -10.02 -5.99
CA LEU A 59 5.80 -10.46 -5.90
C LEU A 59 5.35 -10.78 -4.47
N LYS A 60 6.24 -11.37 -3.67
CA LYS A 60 5.95 -11.71 -2.27
C LYS A 60 5.64 -10.44 -1.47
N LEU A 61 6.50 -9.43 -1.58
CA LEU A 61 6.34 -8.15 -0.90
C LEU A 61 5.05 -7.44 -1.31
N ALA A 62 4.73 -7.41 -2.61
CA ALA A 62 3.51 -6.77 -3.10
C ALA A 62 2.24 -7.44 -2.52
N ASN A 63 2.22 -8.78 -2.50
CA ASN A 63 1.12 -9.54 -1.92
C ASN A 63 1.01 -9.39 -0.39
N GLU A 64 2.14 -9.20 0.32
CA GLU A 64 2.16 -8.90 1.75
C GLU A 64 1.52 -7.53 2.01
N ILE A 65 1.90 -6.49 1.26
CA ILE A 65 1.32 -5.14 1.38
C ILE A 65 -0.20 -5.17 1.18
N ILE A 66 -0.69 -5.80 0.11
CA ILE A 66 -2.14 -5.90 -0.17
C ILE A 66 -2.89 -6.55 0.99
N ARG A 67 -2.34 -7.66 1.52
CA ARG A 67 -2.95 -8.42 2.62
C ARG A 67 -3.07 -7.58 3.89
N ASP A 68 -2.04 -6.80 4.19
CA ASP A 68 -1.98 -5.98 5.41
C ASP A 68 -2.89 -4.74 5.30
N THR A 69 -3.09 -4.20 4.10
CA THR A 69 -4.01 -3.06 3.90
C THR A 69 -5.48 -3.46 4.02
N LYS A 70 -5.86 -4.60 3.42
CA LYS A 70 -7.23 -5.13 3.47
C LYS A 70 -7.19 -6.53 4.08
N PRO A 71 -7.22 -6.67 5.41
CA PRO A 71 -7.44 -7.97 6.00
C PRO A 71 -8.77 -8.49 5.47
N VAL A 72 -8.75 -9.69 4.89
CA VAL A 72 -9.96 -10.33 4.37
C VAL A 72 -10.94 -10.47 5.55
N GLU A 73 -11.99 -9.63 5.57
CA GLU A 73 -13.07 -9.80 6.53
C GLU A 73 -13.87 -11.04 6.13
N GLN A 74 -13.52 -12.16 6.73
CA GLN A 74 -14.35 -13.36 6.70
C GLN A 74 -14.93 -13.55 8.09
N SER A 75 -16.27 -13.66 8.16
CA SER A 75 -16.91 -14.08 9.40
C SER A 75 -16.33 -15.44 9.80
N ALA A 76 -15.94 -15.58 11.07
CA ALA A 76 -15.36 -16.82 11.58
C ALA A 76 -16.27 -18.05 11.32
N VAL A 77 -17.58 -17.82 11.24
CA VAL A 77 -18.60 -18.82 10.90
C VAL A 77 -18.45 -19.32 9.46
N ALA A 78 -18.27 -18.42 8.50
CA ALA A 78 -18.06 -18.79 7.10
C ALA A 78 -16.77 -19.61 6.93
N MET A 79 -15.70 -19.26 7.66
CA MET A 79 -14.46 -20.04 7.65
C MET A 79 -14.64 -21.43 8.23
N SER A 80 -15.36 -21.58 9.34
CA SER A 80 -15.63 -22.88 9.96
C SER A 80 -16.41 -23.79 9.00
N LEU A 81 -17.46 -23.26 8.37
CA LEU A 81 -18.27 -23.99 7.39
C LEU A 81 -17.46 -24.40 6.15
N LEU A 82 -16.69 -23.48 5.57
CA LEU A 82 -15.87 -23.77 4.39
C LEU A 82 -14.75 -24.77 4.70
N ALA A 83 -14.11 -24.66 5.87
CA ALA A 83 -13.06 -25.58 6.30
C ALA A 83 -13.59 -27.00 6.52
N SER A 84 -14.81 -27.14 7.04
CA SER A 84 -15.47 -28.45 7.18
C SER A 84 -15.83 -29.08 5.83
N ALA A 85 -16.24 -28.28 4.85
CA ALA A 85 -16.67 -28.78 3.54
C ALA A 85 -15.50 -29.07 2.57
N PHE A 86 -14.44 -28.25 2.61
CA PHE A 86 -13.37 -28.27 1.61
C PHE A 86 -11.96 -28.44 2.19
N GLY A 87 -11.84 -28.65 3.51
CA GLY A 87 -10.56 -28.64 4.22
C GLY A 87 -10.02 -27.22 4.42
N LYS A 88 -8.91 -27.06 5.18
CA LYS A 88 -8.22 -25.76 5.29
C LYS A 88 -7.63 -25.38 3.92
N LYS A 89 -8.37 -24.64 3.11
CA LYS A 89 -7.83 -23.92 1.95
C LYS A 89 -7.35 -22.54 2.41
N ASP A 90 -6.14 -22.17 2.02
CA ASP A 90 -5.68 -20.80 2.14
C ASP A 90 -6.71 -19.85 1.51
N GLN A 91 -7.07 -18.82 2.27
CA GLN A 91 -8.16 -17.87 2.03
C GLN A 91 -8.30 -17.46 0.55
N ILE A 92 -9.54 -17.27 0.07
CA ILE A 92 -9.84 -16.70 -1.25
C ILE A 92 -9.24 -15.28 -1.32
N ARG A 93 -8.10 -15.15 -2.00
CA ARG A 93 -7.35 -13.89 -2.10
C ARG A 93 -7.91 -13.06 -3.27
N ILE A 94 -8.80 -12.13 -2.96
CA ILE A 94 -9.51 -11.30 -3.95
C ILE A 94 -8.56 -10.38 -4.75
N HIS A 95 -7.38 -10.08 -4.20
CA HIS A 95 -6.35 -9.21 -4.80
C HIS A 95 -4.96 -9.88 -4.83
N HIS A 96 -4.87 -11.16 -5.22
CA HIS A 96 -3.57 -11.84 -5.33
C HIS A 96 -2.86 -11.47 -6.64
N ILE A 97 -1.64 -10.96 -6.53
CA ILE A 97 -0.78 -10.69 -7.69
C ILE A 97 -0.09 -12.00 -8.10
N THR A 98 -0.26 -12.38 -9.36
CA THR A 98 0.40 -13.50 -10.04
C THR A 98 1.26 -12.96 -11.19
N ALA A 99 2.04 -13.83 -11.83
CA ALA A 99 2.78 -13.43 -13.04
C ALA A 99 1.86 -13.02 -14.21
N GLU A 100 0.61 -13.52 -14.21
CA GLU A 100 -0.36 -13.29 -15.29
C GLU A 100 -1.01 -11.91 -15.21
N ASN A 101 -1.21 -11.39 -14.01
CA ASN A 101 -1.83 -10.07 -13.78
C ASN A 101 -0.83 -9.01 -13.29
N LEU A 102 0.48 -9.32 -13.27
CA LEU A 102 1.52 -8.43 -12.74
C LEU A 102 1.50 -7.04 -13.39
N ASN A 103 1.18 -6.98 -14.69
CA ASN A 103 1.09 -5.73 -15.44
C ASN A 103 -0.03 -4.81 -14.95
N ASP A 104 -1.01 -5.31 -14.18
CA ASP A 104 -2.10 -4.51 -13.60
C ASP A 104 -1.67 -3.77 -12.33
N PHE A 105 -0.47 -4.05 -11.82
CA PHE A 105 0.03 -3.54 -10.56
C PHE A 105 1.39 -2.84 -10.70
N ALA A 106 1.64 -1.91 -9.77
CA ALA A 106 2.95 -1.31 -9.57
C ALA A 106 3.20 -1.05 -8.07
N PHE A 107 4.45 -0.82 -7.69
CA PHE A 107 4.76 -0.20 -6.41
C PHE A 107 4.51 1.30 -6.50
N GLY A 108 3.97 1.87 -5.43
CA GLY A 108 4.02 3.30 -5.17
C GLY A 108 5.23 3.60 -4.30
N GLN A 109 6.08 4.53 -4.75
CA GLN A 109 7.23 5.02 -4.00
C GLN A 109 6.99 6.45 -3.52
N PHE A 110 7.15 6.70 -2.23
CA PHE A 110 7.07 8.03 -1.65
C PHE A 110 8.39 8.37 -0.96
N LYS A 111 9.05 9.44 -1.43
CA LYS A 111 10.38 9.85 -0.94
C LYS A 111 11.44 8.74 -0.94
N GLY A 112 11.42 7.88 -1.95
CA GLY A 112 12.37 6.77 -2.09
C GLY A 112 11.96 5.47 -1.38
N GLU A 113 10.91 5.50 -0.56
CA GLU A 113 10.42 4.32 0.17
C GLU A 113 9.20 3.72 -0.52
N ILE A 114 9.14 2.39 -0.63
CA ILE A 114 7.93 1.71 -1.09
C ILE A 114 6.84 1.93 -0.03
N CYS A 115 5.80 2.67 -0.41
CA CYS A 115 4.71 3.04 0.48
C CYS A 115 3.41 2.30 0.18
N ALA A 116 3.25 1.76 -1.04
CA ALA A 116 2.01 1.15 -1.47
C ALA A 116 2.19 0.14 -2.61
N VAL A 117 1.13 -0.63 -2.86
CA VAL A 117 0.85 -1.24 -4.16
C VAL A 117 -0.27 -0.46 -4.85
N ILE A 118 -0.10 -0.17 -6.13
CA ILE A 118 -1.06 0.51 -6.99
C ILE A 118 -1.70 -0.55 -7.89
N GLU A 119 -3.03 -0.57 -7.97
CA GLU A 119 -3.78 -1.32 -8.98
C GLU A 119 -4.35 -0.35 -10.01
N PHE A 120 -4.13 -0.63 -11.29
CA PHE A 120 -4.64 0.19 -12.39
C PHE A 120 -5.97 -0.34 -12.93
N SER A 121 -6.80 0.55 -13.47
CA SER A 121 -7.96 0.15 -14.25
C SER A 121 -7.51 -0.37 -15.62
N ASN A 122 -8.00 -1.54 -16.02
CA ASN A 122 -7.80 -2.06 -17.36
C ASN A 122 -8.71 -1.29 -18.33
N LYS A 123 -8.20 -0.20 -18.92
CA LYS A 123 -8.69 0.23 -20.22
C LYS A 123 -7.95 -0.59 -21.26
N LEU A 124 -8.68 -1.43 -22.01
CA LEU A 124 -8.21 -2.02 -23.25
C LEU A 124 -7.59 -0.90 -24.11
N SER A 125 -6.28 -0.78 -24.13
CA SER A 125 -5.59 -0.17 -25.26
C SER A 125 -4.23 -0.82 -25.38
N GLU A 126 -3.98 -1.38 -26.55
CA GLU A 126 -2.81 -2.16 -26.98
C GLU A 126 -1.51 -1.33 -27.02
N SER A 127 -1.42 -0.24 -26.26
CA SER A 127 -0.32 0.72 -26.27
C SER A 127 0.66 0.58 -25.09
N SER A 128 0.38 -0.31 -24.12
CA SER A 128 1.16 -0.49 -22.88
C SER A 128 2.59 -1.05 -23.06
N ARG A 129 3.13 -1.08 -24.28
CA ARG A 129 4.56 -1.36 -24.50
C ARG A 129 5.46 -0.18 -24.14
N TYR A 130 4.90 1.01 -23.93
CA TYR A 130 5.64 2.22 -23.53
C TYR A 130 4.84 3.05 -22.50
N GLY A 131 5.03 2.76 -21.20
CA GLY A 131 4.64 3.64 -20.10
C GLY A 131 3.20 3.51 -19.57
N ASN A 132 2.90 4.26 -18.50
CA ASN A 132 1.59 4.29 -17.83
C ASN A 132 0.56 5.19 -18.53
N SER A 133 0.89 5.71 -19.72
CA SER A 133 0.08 6.68 -20.45
C SER A 133 -1.32 6.13 -20.75
N GLY A 134 -2.34 6.73 -20.13
CA GLY A 134 -3.75 6.38 -20.32
C GLY A 134 -4.37 5.44 -19.28
N ARG A 135 -3.56 4.92 -18.33
CA ARG A 135 -4.09 4.14 -17.19
C ARG A 135 -4.64 5.08 -16.12
N THR A 136 -5.68 4.66 -15.42
CA THR A 136 -6.15 5.35 -14.21
C THR A 136 -5.88 4.46 -13.00
N VAL A 137 -5.55 5.06 -11.86
CA VAL A 137 -5.44 4.32 -10.59
C VAL A 137 -6.84 3.85 -10.21
N LYS A 138 -7.02 2.54 -10.07
CA LYS A 138 -8.24 1.92 -9.54
C LYS A 138 -8.19 1.89 -8.02
N GLU A 139 -7.05 1.48 -7.47
CA GLU A 139 -6.88 1.31 -6.03
C GLU A 139 -5.43 1.53 -5.58
N LEU A 140 -5.26 1.97 -4.34
CA LEU A 140 -3.98 2.19 -3.68
C LEU A 140 -3.95 1.45 -2.34
N PHE A 141 -3.14 0.40 -2.26
CA PHE A 141 -2.94 -0.40 -1.05
C PHE A 141 -1.76 0.14 -0.26
N LEU A 142 -2.00 1.08 0.66
CA LEU A 142 -0.96 1.69 1.49
C LEU A 142 -0.48 0.71 2.57
N LYS A 143 0.85 0.62 2.73
CA LYS A 143 1.47 -0.01 3.90
C LYS A 143 0.97 0.65 5.18
N LYS A 144 0.81 -0.14 6.26
CA LYS A 144 0.23 0.30 7.53
C LYS A 144 0.87 1.58 8.06
N GLU A 145 2.20 1.68 8.04
CA GLU A 145 2.94 2.85 8.51
C GLU A 145 2.78 4.11 7.64
N PHE A 146 2.33 3.95 6.39
CA PHE A 146 2.03 5.06 5.47
C PHE A 146 0.56 5.49 5.49
N GLN A 147 -0.28 4.85 6.30
CA GLN A 147 -1.67 5.24 6.52
C GLN A 147 -1.76 6.46 7.46
N ASP A 148 -2.93 7.09 7.51
CA ASP A 148 -3.25 8.20 8.43
C ASP A 148 -2.36 9.46 8.34
N GLN A 149 -1.75 9.69 7.17
CA GLN A 149 -0.99 10.91 6.87
C GLN A 149 -1.50 11.69 5.65
N GLY A 150 -2.66 11.28 5.11
CA GLY A 150 -3.31 11.95 3.99
C GLY A 150 -2.80 11.52 2.61
N LEU A 151 -1.99 10.45 2.49
CA LEU A 151 -1.70 9.85 1.19
C LEU A 151 -2.97 9.21 0.60
N GLY A 152 -3.11 9.34 -0.71
CA GLY A 152 -4.29 8.89 -1.46
C GLY A 152 -3.98 8.78 -2.96
N ILE A 153 -4.94 8.30 -3.74
CA ILE A 153 -4.81 8.09 -5.19
C ILE A 153 -4.46 9.38 -5.94
N GLU A 154 -4.93 10.52 -5.44
CA GLU A 154 -4.69 11.87 -5.96
C GLU A 154 -3.21 12.30 -5.85
N HIS A 155 -2.43 11.59 -5.04
CA HIS A 155 -1.01 11.83 -4.88
C HIS A 155 -0.16 10.98 -5.83
N VAL A 156 -0.75 10.07 -6.61
CA VAL A 156 -0.02 9.25 -7.59
C VAL A 156 0.27 10.06 -8.85
N LYS A 157 1.54 10.09 -9.25
CA LYS A 157 2.00 10.75 -10.46
C LYS A 157 1.97 9.77 -11.63
N LEU A 158 0.99 9.95 -12.52
CA LEU A 158 0.79 9.15 -13.73
C LEU A 158 1.69 9.60 -14.88
#